data_AF-A0A7X3VMH1-F1
#
_entry.id   AF-A0A7X3VMH1-F1
#
_cell.length_a   1.000
_cell.length_b   1.000
_cell.length_c   1.000
_cell.angle_alpha   90.00
_cell.angle_beta   90.00
_cell.angle_gamma   90.00
#
_symmetry.space_group_name_H-M   'P 1'
#
loop_
_entity.id
_entity.type
_entity.pdbx_description
1 polymer ?
#
loop_
_entity_poly.entity_id
_entity_poly.type
_entity_poly.pdbx_seq_one_letter_code
_entity_poly.pdbx_strand_id
1 'polypeptide(L)'
;MNENFINTWVPNSELGRIRSLREPIAKRREREGKTFDTTHPLAQTIIKAWKTGSKKGSPVDCLVISPAFELMGRQLVNDLGKDSRNRGLQSDAYYLTFLKEALNGRQPGLGNLILTSDHPSQNVLDTFSTPIGDHQDYTVVVIDTIAFENGGTLTIDIEVGRGDGDGTFYLLNGDKKLSTKEGIFKDDILAWVWSASGETGQITHRFNQGQLFKLGITGYSDEEEVCVNAFRARISVEPAEKPEPM
;
A
#
# COMPACT_ATOMS: atom_id res chain seq x y z
N MET A 1 21.55 6.77 -16.87
CA MET A 1 21.40 5.69 -15.87
C MET A 1 22.62 5.73 -14.99
N ASN A 2 22.47 5.86 -13.67
CA ASN A 2 23.61 5.92 -12.76
C ASN A 2 23.97 4.49 -12.30
N GLU A 3 25.13 4.36 -11.66
CA GLU A 3 25.67 3.09 -11.13
C GLU A 3 24.84 2.52 -9.96
N ASN A 4 23.80 3.23 -9.50
CA ASN A 4 23.07 2.95 -8.27
C ASN A 4 21.71 2.25 -8.49
N PHE A 5 21.25 2.06 -9.75
CA PHE A 5 19.96 1.44 -10.05
C PHE A 5 20.09 0.25 -11.00
N ILE A 6 19.43 -0.85 -10.64
CA ILE A 6 19.23 -2.00 -11.53
C ILE A 6 17.84 -1.87 -12.17
N ASN A 7 17.80 -1.54 -13.46
CA ASN A 7 16.58 -1.59 -14.25
C ASN A 7 16.45 -2.97 -14.90
N THR A 8 15.39 -3.70 -14.56
CA THR A 8 15.16 -5.03 -15.12
C THR A 8 13.70 -5.23 -15.51
N TRP A 9 13.48 -6.18 -16.42
CA TRP A 9 12.15 -6.60 -16.86
C TRP A 9 11.91 -8.02 -16.39
N VAL A 10 10.84 -8.21 -15.64
CA VAL A 10 10.42 -9.54 -15.18
C VAL A 10 9.16 -9.94 -15.92
N PRO A 11 9.17 -11.01 -16.73
CA PRO A 11 7.97 -11.47 -17.40
C PRO A 11 6.92 -11.93 -16.39
N ASN A 12 5.73 -11.34 -16.46
CA ASN A 12 4.60 -11.66 -15.57
C ASN A 12 4.22 -13.16 -15.58
N SER A 13 4.51 -13.86 -16.68
CA SER A 13 4.23 -15.28 -16.85
C SER A 13 5.15 -16.16 -15.97
N GLU A 14 6.42 -15.79 -15.79
CA GLU A 14 7.37 -16.53 -14.94
C GLU A 14 6.95 -16.51 -13.47
N LEU A 15 6.32 -15.43 -13.04
CA LEU A 15 5.84 -15.23 -11.68
C LEU A 15 4.38 -15.70 -11.49
N GLY A 16 3.81 -16.40 -12.48
CA GLY A 16 2.51 -17.08 -12.34
C GLY A 16 1.28 -16.16 -12.37
N ARG A 17 1.41 -14.91 -12.85
CA ARG A 17 0.28 -13.97 -12.99
C ARG A 17 -0.78 -14.47 -13.97
N ILE A 18 -0.34 -15.06 -15.07
CA ILE A 18 -1.22 -15.53 -16.15
C ILE A 18 -1.56 -17.00 -15.88
N ARG A 19 -2.79 -17.25 -15.41
CA ARG A 19 -3.24 -18.59 -14.98
C ARG A 19 -3.04 -19.66 -16.06
N SER A 20 -3.36 -19.35 -17.32
CA SER A 20 -3.24 -20.27 -18.45
C SER A 20 -1.79 -20.66 -18.79
N LEU A 21 -0.80 -19.88 -18.36
CA LEU A 21 0.61 -20.14 -18.65
C LEU A 21 1.35 -20.87 -17.52
N ARG A 22 0.71 -21.10 -16.37
CA ARG A 22 1.34 -21.76 -15.21
C ARG A 22 1.85 -23.17 -15.54
N GLU A 23 0.97 -24.02 -16.07
CA GLU A 23 1.32 -25.41 -16.43
C GLU A 23 2.35 -25.49 -17.57
N PRO A 24 2.20 -24.74 -18.69
CA PRO A 24 3.23 -24.69 -19.72
C PRO A 24 4.62 -24.28 -19.20
N ILE A 25 4.68 -23.30 -18.30
CA ILE A 25 5.94 -22.83 -17.72
C ILE A 25 6.53 -23.85 -16.76
N ALA A 26 5.72 -24.49 -15.92
CA ALA A 26 6.18 -25.58 -15.05
C ALA A 26 6.84 -26.71 -15.86
N LYS A 27 6.17 -27.20 -16.91
CA LYS A 27 6.71 -28.21 -17.83
C LYS A 27 8.00 -27.75 -18.54
N ARG A 28 8.10 -26.47 -18.88
CA ARG A 28 9.33 -25.91 -19.46
C ARG A 28 10.49 -25.92 -18.46
N ARG A 29 10.24 -25.58 -17.18
CA ARG A 29 11.25 -25.61 -16.11
C ARG A 29 11.80 -27.00 -15.86
N GLU A 30 10.92 -28.01 -15.81
CA GLU A 30 11.31 -29.41 -15.66
C GLU A 30 12.25 -29.87 -16.78
N ARG A 31 11.98 -29.45 -18.03
CA ARG A 31 12.79 -29.80 -19.20
C ARG A 31 14.11 -29.03 -19.29
N GLU A 32 14.12 -27.74 -18.94
CA GLU A 32 15.28 -26.87 -19.12
C GLU A 32 16.22 -26.84 -17.91
N GLY A 33 15.81 -27.41 -16.77
CA GLY A 33 16.58 -27.41 -15.52
C GLY A 33 16.76 -26.01 -14.90
N LYS A 34 16.12 -24.98 -15.46
CA LYS A 34 16.15 -23.61 -14.94
C LYS A 34 14.95 -23.41 -14.02
N THR A 35 15.19 -23.41 -12.72
CA THR A 35 14.19 -23.06 -11.72
C THR A 35 14.25 -21.56 -11.47
N PHE A 36 13.20 -20.83 -11.86
CA PHE A 36 13.00 -19.49 -11.36
C PHE A 36 12.43 -19.59 -9.95
N ASP A 37 13.21 -19.17 -8.96
CA ASP A 37 12.81 -19.24 -7.56
C ASP A 37 11.77 -18.16 -7.25
N THR A 38 10.51 -18.57 -7.23
CA THR A 38 9.40 -17.69 -6.85
C THR A 38 9.33 -17.42 -5.35
N THR A 39 10.10 -18.15 -4.53
CA THR A 39 10.13 -17.96 -3.06
C THR A 39 11.12 -16.88 -2.63
N HIS A 40 12.03 -16.46 -3.53
CA HIS A 40 12.96 -15.37 -3.27
C HIS A 40 12.22 -14.07 -2.86
N PRO A 41 12.70 -13.32 -1.85
CA PRO A 41 12.03 -12.10 -1.36
C PRO A 41 11.67 -11.09 -2.45
N LEU A 42 12.57 -10.82 -3.38
CA LEU A 42 12.28 -9.97 -4.55
C LEU A 42 11.07 -10.46 -5.38
N ALA A 43 10.98 -11.77 -5.63
CA ALA A 43 9.89 -12.36 -6.40
C ALA A 43 8.56 -12.23 -5.64
N GLN A 44 8.58 -12.48 -4.33
CA GLN A 44 7.42 -12.30 -3.45
C GLN A 44 6.96 -10.84 -3.41
N THR A 45 7.89 -9.87 -3.33
CA THR A 45 7.55 -8.44 -3.38
C THR A 45 6.86 -8.06 -4.69
N ILE A 46 7.35 -8.56 -5.83
CA ILE A 46 6.71 -8.31 -7.13
C ILE A 46 5.31 -8.94 -7.19
N ILE A 47 5.15 -10.17 -6.67
CA ILE A 47 3.85 -10.85 -6.62
C ILE A 47 2.86 -10.11 -5.70
N LYS A 48 3.31 -9.64 -4.53
CA LYS A 48 2.52 -8.85 -3.57
C LYS A 48 2.09 -7.53 -4.21
N ALA A 49 3.01 -6.84 -4.89
CA ALA A 49 2.72 -5.58 -5.58
C ALA A 49 1.53 -5.67 -6.54
N TRP A 50 1.36 -6.80 -7.24
CA TRP A 50 0.24 -6.99 -8.16
C TRP A 50 -1.13 -7.07 -7.49
N LYS A 51 -1.15 -7.46 -6.21
CA LYS A 51 -2.36 -7.55 -5.39
C LYS A 51 -2.69 -6.20 -4.72
N THR A 52 -1.70 -5.33 -4.54
CA THR A 52 -1.83 -4.01 -3.91
C THR A 52 -2.56 -3.01 -4.82
N GLY A 53 -3.45 -2.19 -4.26
CA GLY A 53 -4.13 -1.10 -4.97
C GLY A 53 -5.41 -1.52 -5.72
N SER A 54 -6.21 -0.52 -6.10
CA SER A 54 -7.61 -0.68 -6.52
C SER A 54 -7.84 -1.16 -7.95
N LYS A 55 -6.81 -1.22 -8.81
CA LYS A 55 -6.96 -1.60 -10.23
C LYS A 55 -6.19 -2.87 -10.59
N LYS A 56 -6.93 -3.86 -11.11
CA LYS A 56 -6.40 -5.09 -11.70
C LYS A 56 -6.38 -4.95 -13.22
N GLY A 57 -5.24 -5.22 -13.87
CA GLY A 57 -5.17 -5.42 -15.33
C GLY A 57 -4.32 -4.43 -16.14
N SER A 58 -3.03 -4.29 -15.82
CA SER A 58 -2.07 -3.62 -16.70
C SER A 58 -1.20 -4.66 -17.44
N PRO A 59 -0.80 -4.40 -18.70
CA PRO A 59 0.17 -5.24 -19.40
C PRO A 59 1.57 -5.17 -18.74
N VAL A 60 1.89 -4.03 -18.10
CA VAL A 60 3.17 -3.76 -17.42
C VAL A 60 2.92 -2.96 -16.14
N ASP A 61 3.53 -3.38 -15.04
CA ASP A 61 3.56 -2.62 -13.78
C ASP A 61 4.98 -2.09 -13.60
N CYS A 62 5.14 -0.77 -13.43
CA CYS A 62 6.40 -0.16 -13.02
C CYS A 62 6.52 -0.27 -11.50
N LEU A 63 7.60 -0.87 -11.01
CA LEU A 63 7.84 -1.05 -9.58
C LEU A 63 9.14 -0.34 -9.20
N VAL A 64 9.16 0.29 -8.02
CA VAL A 64 10.40 0.70 -7.34
C VAL A 64 10.52 -0.17 -6.11
N ILE A 65 11.62 -0.91 -5.99
CA ILE A 65 11.87 -1.85 -4.90
C ILE A 65 13.22 -1.49 -4.27
N SER A 66 13.27 -1.43 -2.94
CA SER A 66 14.50 -1.13 -2.20
C SER A 66 15.46 -2.33 -2.22
N PRO A 67 16.75 -2.15 -1.88
CA PRO A 67 17.68 -3.26 -1.68
C PRO A 67 17.25 -4.25 -0.59
N ALA A 68 16.40 -3.82 0.35
CA ALA A 68 15.79 -4.66 1.38
C ALA A 68 14.51 -5.38 0.90
N PHE A 69 14.23 -5.34 -0.41
CA PHE A 69 13.03 -5.92 -1.04
C PHE A 69 11.71 -5.28 -0.61
N GLU A 70 11.74 -4.02 -0.16
CA GLU A 70 10.52 -3.27 0.18
C GLU A 70 9.94 -2.62 -1.07
N LEU A 71 8.62 -2.71 -1.25
CA LEU A 71 7.93 -2.06 -2.35
C LEU A 71 7.78 -0.55 -2.05
N MET A 72 8.53 0.27 -2.78
CA MET A 72 8.59 1.72 -2.59
C MET A 72 7.64 2.50 -3.51
N GLY A 73 7.13 1.87 -4.56
CA GLY A 73 6.19 2.47 -5.50
C GLY A 73 5.73 1.46 -6.52
N ARG A 74 4.49 1.60 -6.99
CA ARG A 74 3.93 0.81 -8.08
C ARG A 74 3.09 1.71 -8.96
N GLN A 75 3.30 1.70 -10.25
CA GLN A 75 2.39 2.38 -11.16
C GLN A 75 2.10 1.52 -12.37
N LEU A 76 0.82 1.35 -12.70
CA LEU A 76 0.45 0.71 -13.96
C LEU A 76 0.95 1.60 -15.10
N VAL A 77 1.56 1.04 -16.15
CA VAL A 77 2.15 1.84 -17.25
C VAL A 77 1.13 2.84 -17.84
N ASN A 78 -0.14 2.45 -17.91
CA ASN A 78 -1.22 3.30 -18.40
C ASN A 78 -1.58 4.43 -17.42
N ASP A 79 -1.52 4.17 -16.11
CA ASP A 79 -1.78 5.18 -15.08
C ASP A 79 -0.59 6.13 -14.95
N LEU A 80 0.65 5.64 -15.06
CA LEU A 80 1.86 6.47 -15.05
C LEU A 80 1.78 7.59 -16.11
N GLY A 81 1.36 7.24 -17.32
CA GLY A 81 1.17 8.22 -18.39
C GLY A 81 -0.01 9.15 -18.16
N LYS A 82 -1.13 8.65 -17.61
CA LYS A 82 -2.31 9.48 -17.30
C LYS A 82 -2.03 10.48 -16.17
N ASP A 83 -1.52 10.00 -15.04
CA ASP A 83 -1.24 10.81 -13.86
C ASP A 83 -0.20 11.89 -14.15
N SER A 84 0.84 11.54 -14.90
CA SER A 84 1.89 12.49 -15.25
C SER A 84 1.40 13.58 -16.22
N ARG A 85 0.53 13.25 -17.19
CA ARG A 85 -0.13 14.25 -18.06
C ARG A 85 -1.02 15.20 -17.27
N ASN A 86 -1.79 14.68 -16.32
CA ASN A 86 -2.63 15.51 -15.45
C ASN A 86 -1.81 16.49 -14.62
N ARG A 87 -0.55 16.15 -14.32
CA ARG A 87 0.42 17.01 -13.61
C ARG A 87 1.21 17.94 -14.55
N GLY A 88 0.88 18.00 -15.83
CA GLY A 88 1.57 18.86 -16.81
C GLY A 88 2.99 18.41 -17.14
N LEU A 89 3.36 17.16 -16.84
CA LEU A 89 4.70 16.65 -17.11
C LEU A 89 4.85 16.26 -18.58
N GLN A 90 6.09 16.38 -19.08
CA GLN A 90 6.51 15.82 -20.36
C GLN A 90 6.77 14.32 -20.24
N SER A 91 6.60 13.58 -21.33
CA SER A 91 6.63 12.10 -21.34
C SER A 91 7.95 11.49 -20.89
N ASP A 92 9.06 12.18 -21.16
CA ASP A 92 10.41 11.81 -20.71
C ASP A 92 10.59 11.95 -19.18
N ALA A 93 9.78 12.79 -18.54
CA ALA A 93 9.84 13.03 -17.09
C ALA A 93 9.00 12.05 -16.26
N TYR A 94 8.14 11.21 -16.87
CA TYR A 94 7.17 10.38 -16.15
C TYR A 94 7.86 9.41 -15.19
N TYR A 95 8.75 8.58 -15.74
CA TYR A 95 9.46 7.57 -14.96
C TYR A 95 10.40 8.19 -13.93
N LEU A 96 11.11 9.28 -14.29
CA LEU A 96 12.00 9.97 -13.38
C LEU A 96 11.25 10.59 -12.19
N THR A 97 10.07 11.15 -12.43
CA THR A 97 9.23 11.71 -11.37
C THR A 97 8.73 10.61 -10.45
N PHE A 98 8.18 9.52 -11.00
CA PHE A 98 7.78 8.33 -10.24
C PHE A 98 8.91 7.80 -9.37
N LEU A 99 10.11 7.64 -9.93
CA LEU A 99 11.29 7.17 -9.19
C LEU A 99 11.67 8.13 -8.05
N LYS A 100 11.75 9.44 -8.31
CA LYS A 100 12.07 10.44 -7.29
C LYS A 100 11.05 10.43 -6.15
N GLU A 101 9.77 10.30 -6.47
CA GLU A 101 8.70 10.25 -5.47
C GLU A 101 8.78 8.98 -4.60
N ALA A 102 9.03 7.83 -5.21
CA ALA A 102 9.28 6.59 -4.48
C ALA A 102 10.50 6.70 -3.56
N LEU A 103 11.62 7.25 -4.04
CA LEU A 103 12.84 7.46 -3.26
C LEU A 103 12.64 8.46 -2.11
N ASN A 104 11.76 9.44 -2.28
CA ASN A 104 11.36 10.38 -1.23
C ASN A 104 10.31 9.78 -0.28
N GLY A 105 10.00 8.48 -0.38
CA GLY A 105 9.07 7.78 0.51
C GLY A 105 7.58 8.04 0.24
N ARG A 106 7.22 8.66 -0.89
CA ARG A 106 5.82 9.04 -1.21
C ARG A 106 4.95 7.89 -1.70
N GLN A 107 5.52 6.70 -1.88
CA GLN A 107 4.80 5.47 -2.24
C GLN A 107 3.85 5.59 -3.45
N PRO A 108 4.31 6.19 -4.57
CA PRO A 108 3.43 6.50 -5.71
C PRO A 108 2.76 5.24 -6.28
N GLY A 109 1.45 5.37 -6.53
CA GLY A 109 0.57 4.37 -7.14
C GLY A 109 0.38 3.06 -6.35
N LEU A 110 0.85 3.03 -5.10
CA LEU A 110 0.46 2.00 -4.12
C LEU A 110 -0.94 2.23 -3.52
N GLY A 111 -1.71 3.15 -4.11
CA GLY A 111 -3.11 3.40 -3.73
C GLY A 111 -3.25 4.46 -2.65
N ASN A 112 -2.56 5.60 -2.77
CA ASN A 112 -2.88 6.76 -1.94
C ASN A 112 -4.35 7.09 -2.10
N LEU A 113 -5.09 7.06 -1.00
CA LEU A 113 -6.47 7.45 -0.93
C LEU A 113 -6.50 8.98 -0.82
N ILE A 114 -6.70 9.64 -1.95
CA ILE A 114 -6.70 11.10 -2.05
C ILE A 114 -8.08 11.63 -1.68
N LEU A 115 -8.16 12.34 -0.56
CA LEU A 115 -9.37 13.04 -0.14
C LEU A 115 -9.28 14.51 -0.51
N THR A 116 -10.39 15.03 -1.02
CA THR A 116 -10.56 16.44 -1.37
C THR A 116 -11.90 16.93 -0.85
N SER A 117 -12.15 18.23 -0.85
CA SER A 117 -13.47 18.76 -0.45
C SER A 117 -14.62 18.23 -1.31
N ASP A 118 -14.38 17.97 -2.61
CA ASP A 118 -15.38 17.40 -3.53
C ASP A 118 -15.57 15.88 -3.32
N HIS A 119 -14.52 15.21 -2.87
CA HIS A 119 -14.51 13.78 -2.58
C HIS A 119 -13.92 13.53 -1.18
N PRO A 120 -14.64 13.91 -0.11
CA PRO A 120 -14.10 13.90 1.24
C PRO A 120 -14.12 12.51 1.86
N SER A 121 -14.66 11.49 1.16
CA SER A 121 -14.73 10.12 1.64
C SER A 121 -14.49 9.10 0.53
N GLN A 122 -13.79 8.01 0.86
CA GLN A 122 -13.58 6.87 -0.02
C GLN A 122 -13.60 5.55 0.78
N ASN A 123 -13.87 4.44 0.08
CA ASN A 123 -13.84 3.10 0.66
C ASN A 123 -12.58 2.36 0.19
N VAL A 124 -11.98 1.60 1.11
CA VAL A 124 -10.90 0.65 0.85
C VAL A 124 -11.40 -0.74 1.23
N LEU A 125 -11.05 -1.74 0.42
CA LEU A 125 -11.24 -3.14 0.74
C LEU A 125 -9.90 -3.82 0.45
N ASP A 126 -9.29 -4.39 1.49
CA ASP A 126 -8.01 -5.10 1.38
C ASP A 126 -7.94 -6.22 2.42
N THR A 127 -6.80 -6.89 2.51
CA THR A 127 -6.51 -7.98 3.44
C THR A 127 -5.34 -7.63 4.34
N PHE A 128 -5.29 -8.23 5.52
CA PHE A 128 -4.15 -8.20 6.43
C PHE A 128 -3.80 -9.61 6.86
N SER A 129 -2.60 -9.79 7.42
CA SER A 129 -2.11 -11.09 7.86
C SER A 129 -1.39 -10.97 9.20
N THR A 130 -1.37 -12.06 9.97
CA THR A 130 -0.60 -12.11 11.21
C THR A 130 0.91 -12.08 10.93
N PRO A 131 1.72 -11.47 11.81
CA PRO A 131 3.18 -11.53 11.73
C PRO A 131 3.70 -12.97 11.67
N ILE A 132 4.82 -13.17 10.98
CA ILE A 132 5.48 -14.48 10.86
C ILE A 132 6.83 -14.41 11.59
N GLY A 133 6.93 -15.05 12.76
CA GLY A 133 8.11 -14.97 13.61
C GLY A 133 8.42 -13.51 13.99
N ASP A 134 9.67 -13.08 13.78
CA ASP A 134 10.10 -11.70 14.05
C ASP A 134 9.74 -10.70 12.93
N HIS A 135 9.04 -11.16 11.87
CA HIS A 135 8.69 -10.33 10.73
C HIS A 135 7.25 -9.79 10.85
N GLN A 136 7.14 -8.48 11.00
CA GLN A 136 5.86 -7.78 10.97
C GLN A 136 5.38 -7.65 9.51
N ASP A 137 4.17 -8.15 9.23
CA ASP A 137 3.49 -7.90 7.96
C ASP A 137 2.43 -6.83 8.16
N TYR A 138 2.69 -5.64 7.60
CA TYR A 138 1.74 -4.54 7.59
C TYR A 138 1.11 -4.39 6.21
N THR A 139 -0.21 -4.37 6.17
CA THR A 139 -0.94 -3.72 5.08
C THR A 139 -0.94 -2.21 5.35
N VAL A 140 -0.63 -1.40 4.35
CA VAL A 140 -0.50 0.04 4.51
C VAL A 140 -1.39 0.75 3.51
N VAL A 141 -2.29 1.58 4.02
CA VAL A 141 -3.09 2.52 3.23
C VAL A 141 -2.55 3.92 3.48
N VAL A 142 -2.03 4.56 2.44
CA VAL A 142 -1.63 5.97 2.52
C VAL A 142 -2.87 6.82 2.28
N ILE A 143 -3.11 7.81 3.15
CA ILE A 143 -4.25 8.72 3.06
C ILE A 143 -3.68 10.11 2.80
N ASP A 144 -4.08 10.72 1.68
CA ASP A 144 -3.66 12.06 1.29
C ASP A 144 -4.79 13.06 1.58
N THR A 145 -4.55 13.94 2.56
CA THR A 145 -5.48 15.02 2.95
C THR A 145 -4.93 16.40 2.63
N ILE A 146 -3.93 16.52 1.74
CA ILE A 146 -3.25 17.80 1.44
C ILE A 146 -4.24 18.89 0.99
N ALA A 147 -5.33 18.51 0.32
CA ALA A 147 -6.36 19.45 -0.12
C ALA A 147 -7.12 20.16 1.02
N PHE A 148 -7.03 19.66 2.26
CA PHE A 148 -7.65 20.28 3.45
C PHE A 148 -6.66 21.25 4.11
N GLU A 149 -6.37 22.37 3.45
CA GLU A 149 -5.33 23.33 3.87
C GLU A 149 -5.51 23.84 5.32
N ASN A 150 -6.75 23.99 5.78
CA ASN A 150 -7.10 24.43 7.14
C ASN A 150 -7.29 23.28 8.13
N GLY A 151 -6.89 22.06 7.75
CA GLY A 151 -7.08 20.88 8.55
C GLY A 151 -8.52 20.36 8.54
N GLY A 152 -8.80 19.46 9.49
CA GLY A 152 -10.08 18.79 9.62
C GLY A 152 -10.03 17.63 10.60
N THR A 153 -11.09 16.83 10.59
CA THR A 153 -11.19 15.60 11.36
C THR A 153 -11.18 14.42 10.40
N LEU A 154 -10.14 13.59 10.47
CA LEU A 154 -10.05 12.32 9.76
C LEU A 154 -10.78 11.25 10.57
N THR A 155 -11.75 10.59 9.96
CA THR A 155 -12.48 9.45 10.53
C THR A 155 -12.27 8.24 9.64
N ILE A 156 -11.98 7.09 10.26
CA ILE A 156 -11.79 5.81 9.60
C ILE A 156 -12.73 4.80 10.27
N ASP A 157 -13.82 4.46 9.60
CA ASP A 157 -14.73 3.39 10.01
C ASP A 157 -14.24 2.07 9.41
N ILE A 158 -14.10 1.04 10.24
CA ILE A 158 -13.46 -0.22 9.88
C ILE A 158 -14.45 -1.34 10.12
N GLU A 159 -14.60 -2.22 9.16
CA GLU A 159 -15.32 -3.48 9.26
C GLU A 159 -14.32 -4.62 9.01
N VAL A 160 -14.15 -5.51 9.99
CA VAL A 160 -13.28 -6.68 9.87
C VAL A 160 -14.09 -7.84 9.30
N GLY A 161 -13.50 -8.55 8.35
CA GLY A 161 -14.07 -9.75 7.77
C GLY A 161 -14.26 -10.84 8.83
N ARG A 162 -15.02 -11.87 8.48
CA ARG A 162 -15.30 -13.03 9.36
C ARG A 162 -14.29 -14.17 9.19
N GLY A 163 -13.13 -13.88 8.60
CA GLY A 163 -12.05 -14.86 8.46
C GLY A 163 -11.30 -15.06 9.77
N ASP A 164 -10.28 -15.92 9.75
CA ASP A 164 -9.44 -16.15 10.91
C ASP A 164 -8.47 -14.96 11.09
N GLY A 165 -8.38 -14.44 12.33
CA GLY A 165 -7.48 -13.36 12.70
C GLY A 165 -8.17 -12.02 12.98
N ASP A 166 -7.78 -11.43 14.10
CA ASP A 166 -8.22 -10.10 14.54
C ASP A 166 -7.29 -9.03 13.96
N GLY A 167 -7.80 -7.81 13.78
CA GLY A 167 -7.04 -6.71 13.19
C GLY A 167 -6.64 -5.67 14.22
N THR A 168 -5.38 -5.24 14.19
CA THR A 168 -4.97 -3.99 14.84
C THR A 168 -4.64 -2.95 13.79
N PHE A 169 -5.24 -1.76 13.93
CA PHE A 169 -5.20 -0.68 12.97
C PHE A 169 -4.56 0.54 13.62
N TYR A 170 -3.49 1.05 13.02
CA TYR A 170 -2.70 2.17 13.51
C TYR A 170 -2.73 3.33 12.53
N LEU A 171 -3.12 4.51 13.00
CA LEU A 171 -2.95 5.76 12.28
C LEU A 171 -1.61 6.38 12.65
N LEU A 172 -0.82 6.70 11.63
CA LEU A 172 0.55 7.22 11.73
C LEU A 172 0.70 8.47 10.86
N ASN A 173 1.69 9.29 11.17
CA ASN A 173 2.14 10.33 10.24
C ASN A 173 2.70 9.71 8.95
N GLY A 174 2.46 10.37 7.82
CA GLY A 174 2.83 9.85 6.50
C GLY A 174 4.34 9.70 6.28
N ASP A 175 5.17 10.44 7.01
CA ASP A 175 6.63 10.35 6.96
C ASP A 175 7.21 9.17 7.76
N LYS A 176 6.42 8.56 8.64
CA LYS A 176 6.88 7.45 9.48
C LYS A 176 7.14 6.20 8.65
N LYS A 177 8.29 5.58 8.92
CA LYS A 177 8.68 4.29 8.35
C LYS A 177 8.16 3.19 9.27
N LEU A 178 7.46 2.23 8.68
CA LEU A 178 7.04 1.02 9.35
C LEU A 178 8.19 0.02 9.31
N SER A 179 8.78 -0.29 10.47
CA SER A 179 9.81 -1.31 10.58
C SER A 179 9.18 -2.69 10.54
N THR A 180 9.69 -3.57 9.68
CA THR A 180 9.26 -4.97 9.63
C THR A 180 9.90 -5.84 10.72
N LYS A 181 10.79 -5.27 11.54
CA LYS A 181 11.54 -5.99 12.60
C LYS A 181 11.24 -5.50 14.00
N GLU A 182 11.07 -4.19 14.18
CA GLU A 182 11.00 -3.57 15.52
C GLU A 182 9.56 -3.21 15.93
N GLY A 183 8.57 -3.51 15.09
CA GLY A 183 7.18 -3.11 15.31
C GLY A 183 6.99 -1.59 15.23
N ILE A 184 5.82 -1.12 15.67
CA ILE A 184 5.49 0.31 15.71
C ILE A 184 5.75 0.83 17.12
N PHE A 185 6.57 1.88 17.24
CA PHE A 185 6.78 2.55 18.51
C PHE A 185 5.54 3.35 18.91
N LYS A 186 5.19 3.32 20.21
CA LYS A 186 3.99 4.01 20.72
C LYS A 186 3.96 5.51 20.40
N ASP A 187 5.12 6.16 20.42
CA ASP A 187 5.24 7.59 20.16
C ASP A 187 4.97 7.98 18.70
N ASP A 188 4.95 6.99 17.79
CA ASP A 188 4.64 7.20 16.37
C ASP A 188 3.14 7.04 16.06
N ILE A 189 2.35 6.53 17.02
CA ILE A 189 0.92 6.24 16.86
C ILE A 189 0.09 7.48 17.17
N LEU A 190 -0.60 8.02 16.16
CA LEU A 190 -1.54 9.13 16.31
C LEU A 190 -2.86 8.68 16.93
N ALA A 191 -3.34 7.52 16.53
CA ALA A 191 -4.53 6.85 17.05
C ALA A 191 -4.51 5.38 16.61
N TRP A 192 -5.24 4.51 17.30
CA TRP A 192 -5.34 3.10 16.91
C TRP A 192 -6.64 2.48 17.41
N VAL A 193 -7.01 1.36 16.81
CA VAL A 193 -8.11 0.52 17.27
C VAL A 193 -7.77 -0.95 17.02
N TRP A 194 -8.18 -1.81 17.95
CA TRP A 194 -8.22 -3.25 17.75
C TRP A 194 -9.67 -3.65 17.46
N SER A 195 -9.87 -4.60 16.55
CA SER A 195 -11.20 -5.10 16.20
C SER A 195 -11.15 -6.59 15.92
N ALA A 196 -12.03 -7.33 16.58
CA ALA A 196 -12.10 -8.78 16.39
C ALA A 196 -12.69 -9.14 15.02
N SER A 197 -12.51 -10.38 14.61
CA SER A 197 -13.17 -10.94 13.43
C SER A 197 -14.68 -10.72 13.45
N GLY A 198 -15.21 -10.12 12.38
CA GLY A 198 -16.63 -9.78 12.24
C GLY A 198 -17.10 -8.53 12.99
N GLU A 199 -16.21 -7.84 13.72
CA GLU A 199 -16.53 -6.60 14.42
C GLU A 199 -16.20 -5.35 13.59
N THR A 200 -16.59 -4.21 14.14
CA THR A 200 -16.31 -2.89 13.58
C THR A 200 -15.46 -2.06 14.55
N GLY A 201 -14.55 -1.27 14.01
CA GLY A 201 -13.73 -0.32 14.76
C GLY A 201 -13.81 1.09 14.17
N GLN A 202 -13.39 2.09 14.94
CA GLN A 202 -13.28 3.46 14.44
C GLN A 202 -12.00 4.12 14.94
N ILE A 203 -11.36 4.88 14.06
CA ILE A 203 -10.28 5.80 14.40
C ILE A 203 -10.71 7.22 14.05
N THR A 204 -10.52 8.15 14.97
CA THR A 204 -10.78 9.59 14.76
C THR A 204 -9.54 10.39 15.13
N HIS A 205 -9.11 11.29 14.24
CA HIS A 205 -7.92 12.11 14.45
C HIS A 205 -8.11 13.52 13.87
N ARG A 206 -7.92 14.54 14.71
CA ARG A 206 -7.97 15.94 14.30
C ARG A 206 -6.59 16.40 13.85
N PHE A 207 -6.54 17.12 12.74
CA PHE A 207 -5.33 17.71 12.19
C PHE A 207 -5.53 19.17 11.79
N ASN A 208 -4.47 19.97 11.87
CA ASN A 208 -4.55 21.43 11.69
C ASN A 208 -4.21 21.89 10.27
N GLN A 209 -3.58 21.03 9.47
CA GLN A 209 -3.22 21.31 8.08
C GLN A 209 -3.18 20.00 7.30
N GLY A 210 -3.64 20.04 6.05
CA GLY A 210 -3.60 18.90 5.14
C GLY A 210 -2.22 18.26 5.05
N GLN A 211 -2.18 16.94 5.16
CA GLN A 211 -0.93 16.18 5.20
C GLN A 211 -1.15 14.74 4.71
N LEU A 212 -0.07 13.96 4.70
CA LEU A 212 -0.16 12.52 4.46
C LEU A 212 -0.29 11.78 5.78
N PHE A 213 -1.17 10.80 5.84
CA PHE A 213 -1.26 9.82 6.91
C PHE A 213 -1.01 8.41 6.36
N LYS A 214 -0.68 7.49 7.26
CA LYS A 214 -0.63 6.06 6.98
C LYS A 214 -1.55 5.33 7.95
N LEU A 215 -2.44 4.51 7.41
CA LEU A 215 -3.14 3.48 8.16
C LEU A 215 -2.36 2.18 7.99
N GLY A 216 -1.66 1.75 9.04
CA GLY A 216 -1.00 0.46 9.12
C GLY A 216 -1.92 -0.57 9.75
N ILE A 217 -2.04 -1.75 9.14
CA ILE A 217 -2.87 -2.85 9.62
C ILE A 217 -2.01 -4.09 9.79
N THR A 218 -2.13 -4.75 10.93
CA THR A 218 -1.51 -6.06 11.17
C THR A 218 -2.49 -7.01 11.83
N GLY A 219 -2.36 -8.30 11.53
CA GLY A 219 -3.18 -9.33 12.14
C GLY A 219 -2.69 -9.73 13.53
N TYR A 220 -3.59 -10.19 14.36
CA TYR A 220 -3.31 -10.87 15.62
C TYR A 220 -4.03 -12.23 15.63
N SER A 221 -3.34 -13.26 16.11
CA SER A 221 -3.89 -14.61 16.33
C SER A 221 -3.29 -15.18 17.61
N ASP A 222 -4.13 -15.84 18.40
CA ASP A 222 -3.70 -16.59 19.59
C ASP A 222 -3.09 -17.96 19.21
N GLU A 223 -3.37 -18.44 18.01
CA GLU A 223 -2.80 -19.67 17.45
C GLU A 223 -1.57 -19.29 16.62
N GLU A 224 -0.43 -19.96 16.80
CA GLU A 224 0.86 -19.71 16.10
C GLU A 224 0.80 -19.94 14.56
N GLU A 225 -0.40 -20.05 13.99
CA GLU A 225 -0.64 -20.18 12.57
C GLU A 225 -0.81 -18.81 11.88
N VAL A 226 -0.40 -18.75 10.61
CA VAL A 226 -0.55 -17.55 9.80
C VAL A 226 -2.01 -17.41 9.38
N CYS A 227 -2.66 -16.37 9.88
CA CYS A 227 -4.04 -16.06 9.57
C CYS A 227 -4.12 -14.89 8.60
N VAL A 228 -5.09 -14.93 7.68
CA VAL A 228 -5.36 -13.87 6.71
C VAL A 228 -6.83 -13.50 6.81
N ASN A 229 -7.12 -12.23 7.07
CA ASN A 229 -8.48 -11.72 7.09
C ASN A 229 -8.61 -10.48 6.20
N ALA A 230 -9.84 -10.17 5.81
CA ALA A 230 -10.17 -8.99 5.04
C ALA A 230 -10.58 -7.84 5.97
N PHE A 231 -10.46 -6.61 5.50
CA PHE A 231 -11.10 -5.47 6.11
C PHE A 231 -11.67 -4.55 5.04
N ARG A 232 -12.76 -3.88 5.39
CA ARG A 232 -13.28 -2.74 4.66
C ARG A 232 -13.11 -1.50 5.52
N ALA A 233 -12.55 -0.44 4.98
CA ALA A 233 -12.44 0.84 5.66
C ALA A 233 -13.16 1.93 4.86
N ARG A 234 -14.04 2.69 5.51
CA ARG A 234 -14.52 3.97 4.99
C ARG A 234 -13.68 5.07 5.63
N ILE A 235 -12.93 5.78 4.82
CA ILE A 235 -12.05 6.87 5.26
C ILE A 235 -12.70 8.17 4.82
N SER A 236 -12.85 9.12 5.74
CA SER A 236 -13.45 10.42 5.47
C SER A 236 -12.79 11.57 6.22
N VAL A 237 -12.84 12.77 5.64
CA VAL A 237 -12.43 14.01 6.31
C VAL A 237 -13.62 14.96 6.38
N GLU A 238 -13.89 15.46 7.58
CA GLU A 238 -14.72 16.65 7.79
C GLU A 238 -13.80 17.87 7.84
N PRO A 239 -13.90 18.82 6.90
CA PRO A 239 -13.08 20.04 6.91
C PRO A 239 -13.29 20.85 8.19
N ALA A 240 -12.24 21.51 8.68
CA ALA A 240 -12.42 22.53 9.70
C ALA A 240 -13.27 23.69 9.14
N GLU A 241 -14.19 24.22 9.95
CA GLU A 241 -14.95 25.42 9.58
C GLU A 241 -13.97 26.57 9.27
N LYS A 242 -14.18 27.24 8.13
CA LYS A 242 -13.42 28.46 7.83
C LYS A 242 -13.76 29.49 8.91
N PRO A 243 -12.77 30.15 9.55
CA PRO A 243 -13.08 31.30 10.38
C PRO A 243 -13.80 32.33 9.53
N GLU A 244 -14.96 32.81 9.98
CA GLU A 244 -15.68 33.89 9.33
C GLU A 244 -14.76 35.12 9.25
N PRO A 245 -14.68 35.80 8.09
CA PRO A 245 -13.97 37.07 8.02
C PRO A 245 -14.69 38.09 8.91
N MET A 246 -13.99 38.57 9.95
CA MET A 246 -14.39 39.75 10.73
C MET A 246 -14.25 41.03 9.90
#